data_AF-R5ECW7-F1
#
_entry.id   AF-R5ECW7-F1
#
_cell.length_a   1.000
_cell.length_b   1.000
_cell.length_c   1.000
_cell.angle_alpha   90.00
_cell.angle_beta   90.00
_cell.angle_gamma   90.00
#
_symmetry.space_group_name_H-M   'P 1'
#
loop_
_entity.id
_entity.type
_entity.pdbx_description
1 polymer ?
#
loop_
_entity_poly.entity_id
_entity_poly.type
_entity_poly.pdbx_seq_one_letter_code
_entity_poly.pdbx_strand_id
1 'polypeptide(L)'
;MSYDILSTLREMEPTFSKGQKRIARYITEDYDKAAFMTANRLGKTVGVSESTVVRFAVDLGFDGYPSMQKAMQEMVLNRLTSVQRIEVANDRLGDQDVVSTVLRSDMEKIRQTEEMVSREEFSAAVNAILKAKRVYILGVRSVEPLANFLGYYLNYMFNNVHVVSGFGAGEMFEKIVSVNSSDVVIAFSFPRYSSTTTKGAKYCRSAGATVIGITDSKLSPLGSSCDHVLIAKSDMVSLVDSLVAPLSIVNALIVAIAAQKEKELSKTFANLERIWEEYDVYEKRVDG
;
A
#
# COMPACT_ATOMS: atom_id res chain seq x y z
N MET A 1 -13.84 4.52 11.90
CA MET A 1 -13.31 5.46 12.91
C MET A 1 -12.02 4.85 13.41
N SER A 2 -10.90 5.56 13.34
CA SER A 2 -9.67 5.12 14.02
C SER A 2 -10.00 5.12 15.51
N TYR A 3 -9.94 3.93 16.13
CA TYR A 3 -10.02 3.82 17.57
C TYR A 3 -8.78 4.52 18.13
N ASP A 4 -8.93 5.74 18.65
CA ASP A 4 -7.82 6.47 19.24
C ASP A 4 -7.56 5.89 20.64
N ILE A 5 -6.85 4.77 20.63
CA ILE A 5 -6.53 4.00 21.82
C ILE A 5 -5.84 4.87 22.87
N LEU A 6 -5.07 5.90 22.47
CA LEU A 6 -4.39 6.80 23.40
C LEU A 6 -5.35 7.75 24.11
N SER A 7 -6.43 8.15 23.44
CA SER A 7 -7.49 8.95 24.06
C SER A 7 -8.30 8.08 25.04
N THR A 8 -8.70 6.88 24.62
CA THR A 8 -9.39 5.91 25.49
C THR A 8 -8.57 5.56 26.74
N LEU A 9 -7.26 5.32 26.57
CA LEU A 9 -6.37 5.02 27.69
C LEU A 9 -6.28 6.16 28.70
N ARG A 10 -6.27 7.41 28.24
CA ARG A 10 -6.26 8.60 29.12
C ARG A 10 -7.59 8.80 29.83
N GLU A 11 -8.71 8.59 29.15
CA GLU A 11 -10.04 8.73 29.74
C GLU A 11 -10.32 7.66 30.81
N MET A 12 -9.89 6.41 30.56
CA MET A 12 -10.11 5.29 31.47
C MET A 12 -9.04 5.15 32.56
N GLU A 13 -7.93 5.92 32.49
CA GLU A 13 -6.82 5.87 33.45
C GLU A 13 -7.27 5.87 34.93
N PRO A 14 -8.26 6.70 35.35
CA PRO A 14 -8.72 6.72 36.73
C PRO A 14 -9.29 5.38 37.22
N THR A 15 -9.88 4.58 36.32
CA THR A 15 -10.54 3.30 36.63
C THR A 15 -9.57 2.12 36.68
N PHE A 16 -8.33 2.30 36.22
CA PHE A 16 -7.35 1.23 36.14
C PHE A 16 -6.75 0.85 37.51
N SER A 17 -6.56 -0.45 37.73
CA SER A 17 -5.74 -0.98 38.82
C SER A 17 -4.28 -0.52 38.70
N LYS A 18 -3.48 -0.68 39.78
CA LYS A 18 -2.04 -0.32 39.76
C LYS A 18 -1.28 -0.98 38.61
N GLY A 19 -1.57 -2.24 38.29
CA GLY A 19 -0.95 -2.96 37.17
C GLY A 19 -1.38 -2.39 35.82
N GLN A 20 -2.68 -2.16 35.63
CA GLN A 20 -3.24 -1.59 34.40
C GLN A 20 -2.75 -0.16 34.15
N LYS A 21 -2.58 0.66 35.20
CA LYS A 21 -1.96 2.00 35.08
C LYS A 21 -0.54 1.94 34.53
N ARG A 22 0.26 0.95 34.93
CA ARG A 22 1.62 0.77 34.38
C ARG A 22 1.59 0.41 32.90
N ILE A 23 0.66 -0.46 32.49
CA ILE A 23 0.45 -0.80 31.08
C ILE A 23 0.02 0.44 30.29
N ALA A 24 -1.03 1.13 30.73
CA ALA A 24 -1.59 2.32 30.08
C ALA A 24 -0.54 3.43 29.94
N ARG A 25 0.25 3.69 30.99
CA ARG A 25 1.29 4.71 30.97
C ARG A 25 2.38 4.38 29.95
N TYR A 26 2.86 3.14 29.93
CA TYR A 26 3.85 2.72 28.94
C TYR A 26 3.30 2.82 27.51
N ILE A 27 2.07 2.38 27.26
CA ILE A 27 1.44 2.54 25.95
C ILE A 27 1.29 4.02 25.59
N THR A 28 1.05 4.92 26.53
CA THR A 28 0.89 6.36 26.24
C THR A 28 2.23 7.07 26.00
N GLU A 29 3.29 6.67 26.72
CA GLU A 29 4.64 7.24 26.65
C GLU A 29 5.44 6.69 25.46
N ASP A 30 5.36 5.38 25.20
CA ASP A 30 6.14 4.64 24.19
C ASP A 30 5.21 3.81 23.27
N TYR A 31 4.14 4.44 22.76
CA TYR A 31 3.11 3.78 21.94
C TYR A 31 3.65 3.09 20.68
N ASP A 32 4.68 3.66 20.08
CA ASP A 32 5.37 3.14 18.90
C ASP A 32 6.07 1.81 19.18
N LYS A 33 6.69 1.66 20.36
CA LYS A 33 7.29 0.39 20.79
C LYS A 33 6.24 -0.60 21.24
N ALA A 34 5.27 -0.15 22.05
CA ALA A 34 4.22 -1.00 22.59
C ALA A 34 3.40 -1.70 21.49
N ALA A 35 3.18 -1.04 20.35
CA ALA A 35 2.51 -1.59 19.18
C ALA A 35 3.14 -2.90 18.64
N PHE A 36 4.43 -3.16 18.91
CA PHE A 36 5.14 -4.32 18.36
C PHE A 36 5.62 -5.32 19.43
N MET A 37 5.32 -5.08 20.70
CA MET A 37 5.66 -6.02 21.78
C MET A 37 4.62 -7.13 21.90
N THR A 38 5.04 -8.37 22.12
CA THR A 38 4.13 -9.44 22.56
C THR A 38 3.57 -9.14 23.94
N ALA A 39 2.44 -9.76 24.31
CA ALA A 39 1.85 -9.60 25.64
C ALA A 39 2.85 -9.96 26.76
N ASN A 40 3.63 -11.01 26.55
CA ASN A 40 4.72 -11.43 27.45
C ASN A 40 5.78 -10.34 27.60
N ARG A 41 6.26 -9.77 26.49
CA ARG A 41 7.32 -8.75 26.50
C ARG A 41 6.83 -7.46 27.14
N LEU A 42 5.64 -6.99 26.78
CA LEU A 42 5.02 -5.82 27.40
C LEU A 42 4.85 -6.03 28.90
N GLY A 43 4.37 -7.21 29.32
CA GLY A 43 4.23 -7.58 30.72
C GLY A 43 5.55 -7.48 31.48
N LYS A 44 6.61 -8.08 30.94
CA LYS A 44 7.96 -7.98 31.52
C LYS A 44 8.46 -6.54 31.63
N THR A 45 8.30 -5.75 30.57
CA THR A 45 8.76 -4.35 30.52
C THR A 45 8.08 -3.49 31.57
N VAL A 46 6.78 -3.66 31.77
CA VAL A 46 6.01 -2.89 32.76
C VAL A 46 5.84 -3.65 34.07
N GLY A 47 6.57 -4.75 34.29
CA GLY A 47 6.60 -5.56 35.51
C GLY A 47 5.24 -6.10 35.97
N VAL A 48 4.44 -6.65 35.05
CA VAL A 48 3.17 -7.34 35.29
C VAL A 48 3.16 -8.70 34.56
N SER A 49 2.22 -9.58 34.90
CA SER A 49 2.09 -10.87 34.19
C SER A 49 1.53 -10.69 32.78
N GLU A 50 1.87 -11.61 31.88
CA GLU A 50 1.25 -11.70 30.54
C GLU A 50 -0.28 -11.77 30.61
N SER A 51 -0.81 -12.54 31.56
CA SER A 51 -2.26 -12.63 31.80
C SER A 51 -2.91 -11.31 32.19
N THR A 52 -2.18 -10.42 32.88
CA THR A 52 -2.65 -9.07 33.21
C THR A 52 -2.75 -8.21 31.95
N VAL A 53 -1.78 -8.33 31.04
CA VAL A 53 -1.79 -7.62 29.75
C VAL A 53 -2.95 -8.08 28.86
N VAL A 54 -3.18 -9.39 28.78
CA VAL A 54 -4.30 -9.94 28.01
C VAL A 54 -5.65 -9.49 28.59
N ARG A 55 -5.81 -9.54 29.92
CA ARG A 55 -7.05 -9.08 30.57
C ARG A 55 -7.27 -7.58 30.34
N PHE A 56 -6.23 -6.78 30.43
CA PHE A 56 -6.30 -5.35 30.16
C PHE A 56 -6.82 -5.04 28.75
N ALA A 57 -6.39 -5.79 27.73
CA ALA A 57 -6.91 -5.62 26.38
C ALA A 57 -8.41 -5.96 26.28
N VAL A 58 -8.86 -7.00 26.97
CA VAL A 58 -10.28 -7.36 27.04
C VAL A 58 -11.09 -6.30 27.79
N ASP A 59 -10.57 -5.78 28.90
CA ASP A 59 -11.20 -4.71 29.69
C ASP A 59 -11.37 -3.41 28.88
N LEU A 60 -10.52 -3.19 27.87
CA LEU A 60 -10.61 -2.09 26.91
C LEU A 60 -11.56 -2.35 25.74
N GLY A 61 -12.24 -3.50 25.71
CA GLY A 61 -13.23 -3.85 24.68
C GLY A 61 -12.66 -4.54 23.45
N PHE A 62 -11.41 -5.03 23.48
CA PHE A 62 -10.84 -5.82 22.39
C PHE A 62 -11.06 -7.32 22.62
N ASP A 63 -11.07 -8.11 21.54
CA ASP A 63 -11.16 -9.58 21.60
C ASP A 63 -9.95 -10.25 22.30
N GLY A 64 -8.91 -9.46 22.58
CA GLY A 64 -7.69 -9.87 23.28
C GLY A 64 -6.52 -8.97 22.90
N TYR A 65 -5.33 -9.28 23.44
CA TYR A 65 -4.12 -8.50 23.18
C TYR A 65 -3.76 -8.40 21.68
N PRO A 66 -3.85 -9.46 20.86
CA PRO A 66 -3.54 -9.33 19.42
C PRO A 66 -4.43 -8.32 18.68
N SER A 67 -5.72 -8.24 19.04
CA SER A 67 -6.65 -7.26 18.46
C SER A 67 -6.30 -5.83 18.89
N MET A 68 -6.02 -5.62 20.19
CA MET A 68 -5.53 -4.34 20.70
C MET A 68 -4.19 -3.93 20.07
N GLN A 69 -3.26 -4.88 19.92
CA GLN A 69 -1.96 -4.67 19.31
C GLN A 69 -2.10 -4.24 17.86
N LYS A 70 -3.00 -4.87 17.09
CA LYS A 70 -3.29 -4.46 15.71
C LYS A 70 -3.81 -3.02 15.64
N ALA A 71 -4.71 -2.63 16.55
CA ALA A 71 -5.18 -1.24 16.62
C ALA A 71 -4.06 -0.24 16.92
N MET A 72 -3.14 -0.59 17.84
CA MET A 72 -1.94 0.23 18.10
C MET A 72 -1.04 0.33 16.86
N GLN A 73 -0.83 -0.78 16.14
CA GLN A 73 -0.04 -0.83 14.91
C GLN A 73 -0.61 0.10 13.84
N GLU A 74 -1.92 0.03 13.60
CA GLU A 74 -2.60 0.88 12.61
C GLU A 74 -2.42 2.39 12.91
N MET A 75 -2.38 2.77 14.18
CA MET A 75 -2.14 4.16 14.61
C MET A 75 -0.69 4.63 14.35
N VAL A 76 0.31 3.74 14.48
CA VAL A 76 1.74 4.11 14.35
C VAL A 76 2.26 4.05 12.92
N LEU A 77 1.64 3.28 12.02
CA LEU A 77 2.15 3.04 10.65
C LEU A 77 2.51 4.32 9.87
N ASN A 78 1.76 5.39 10.07
CA ASN A 78 1.98 6.69 9.43
C ASN A 78 3.03 7.59 10.13
N ARG A 79 3.42 7.25 11.36
CA ARG A 79 4.25 8.09 12.25
C ARG A 79 5.66 7.57 12.46
N LEU A 80 5.91 6.27 12.25
CA LEU A 80 7.25 5.69 12.43
C LEU A 80 8.28 6.31 11.48
N THR A 81 9.45 6.64 12.03
CA THR A 81 10.65 6.95 11.26
C THR A 81 11.27 5.68 10.67
N SER A 82 12.16 5.84 9.69
CA SER A 82 12.87 4.69 9.10
C SER A 82 13.69 3.91 10.13
N VAL A 83 14.24 4.58 11.15
CA VAL A 83 15.03 3.93 12.21
C VAL A 83 14.14 3.08 13.12
N GLN A 84 13.01 3.62 13.57
CA GLN A 84 12.05 2.85 14.39
C GLN A 84 11.51 1.63 13.63
N ARG A 85 11.36 1.72 12.31
CA ARG A 85 10.97 0.59 11.45
C ARG A 85 12.00 -0.56 11.49
N ILE A 86 13.30 -0.26 11.60
CA ILE A 86 14.35 -1.28 11.75
C ILE A 86 14.24 -1.99 13.10
N GLU A 87 14.06 -1.23 14.18
CA GLU A 87 13.94 -1.79 15.54
C GLU A 87 12.74 -2.75 15.63
N VAL A 88 11.60 -2.33 15.09
CA VAL A 88 10.38 -3.13 15.00
C VAL A 88 10.60 -4.41 14.18
N ALA A 89 11.26 -4.31 13.03
CA ALA A 89 11.53 -5.46 12.18
C ALA A 89 12.40 -6.51 12.89
N ASN A 90 13.46 -6.06 13.57
CA ASN A 90 14.36 -6.94 14.32
C ASN A 90 13.63 -7.64 15.48
N ASP A 91 12.78 -6.91 16.20
CA ASP A 91 11.98 -7.47 17.29
C ASP A 91 10.96 -8.51 16.80
N ARG A 92 10.42 -8.34 15.59
CA ARG A 92 9.45 -9.26 14.98
C ARG A 92 10.11 -10.52 14.45
N LEU A 93 11.29 -10.37 13.82
CA LEU A 93 12.01 -11.48 13.21
C LEU A 93 12.65 -12.37 14.29
N GLY A 94 13.25 -11.80 15.34
CA GLY A 94 13.92 -12.59 16.37
C GLY A 94 14.85 -13.66 15.76
N ASP A 95 14.67 -14.92 16.16
CA ASP A 95 15.38 -16.08 15.60
C ASP A 95 14.57 -16.84 14.51
N GLN A 96 13.48 -16.25 13.99
CA GLN A 96 12.64 -16.90 12.98
C GLN A 96 13.28 -16.90 11.58
N ASP A 97 12.90 -17.88 10.75
CA ASP A 97 13.28 -17.88 9.34
C ASP A 97 12.65 -16.69 8.61
N VAL A 98 13.51 -15.77 8.16
CA VAL A 98 13.12 -14.50 7.53
C VAL A 98 12.31 -14.75 6.26
N VAL A 99 12.72 -15.74 5.45
CA VAL A 99 12.06 -16.04 4.17
C VAL A 99 10.62 -16.48 4.40
N SER A 100 10.41 -17.48 5.26
CA SER A 100 9.08 -17.97 5.60
C SER A 100 8.20 -16.88 6.20
N THR A 101 8.79 -16.02 7.04
CA THR A 101 8.06 -14.91 7.69
C THR A 101 7.57 -13.91 6.65
N VAL A 102 8.44 -13.50 5.73
CA VAL A 102 8.10 -12.53 4.68
C VAL A 102 7.04 -13.11 3.73
N LEU A 103 7.26 -14.31 3.19
CA LEU A 103 6.35 -14.91 2.23
C LEU A 103 4.96 -15.18 2.83
N ARG A 104 4.89 -15.60 4.11
CA ARG A 104 3.59 -15.77 4.80
C ARG A 104 2.87 -14.44 4.98
N SER A 105 3.60 -13.38 5.30
CA SER A 105 3.00 -12.05 5.41
C SER A 105 2.46 -11.56 4.06
N ASP A 106 3.19 -11.80 2.97
CA ASP A 106 2.77 -11.44 1.62
C ASP A 106 1.53 -12.22 1.17
N MET A 107 1.47 -13.53 1.44
CA MET A 107 0.27 -14.34 1.18
C MET A 107 -0.95 -13.81 1.91
N GLU A 108 -0.81 -13.44 3.18
CA GLU A 108 -1.90 -12.88 3.97
C GLU A 108 -2.35 -11.51 3.43
N LYS A 109 -1.43 -10.67 2.95
CA LYS A 109 -1.76 -9.39 2.32
C LYS A 109 -2.52 -9.55 1.02
N ILE A 110 -2.14 -10.53 0.20
CA ILE A 110 -2.90 -10.88 -1.02
C ILE A 110 -4.32 -11.30 -0.63
N ARG A 111 -4.46 -12.21 0.34
CA ARG A 111 -5.76 -12.71 0.83
C ARG A 111 -6.66 -11.56 1.31
N GLN A 112 -6.14 -10.69 2.17
CA GLN A 112 -6.89 -9.52 2.66
C GLN A 112 -7.24 -8.54 1.53
N THR A 113 -6.34 -8.35 0.57
CA THR A 113 -6.58 -7.47 -0.57
C THR A 113 -7.70 -8.02 -1.46
N GLU A 114 -7.73 -9.32 -1.69
CA GLU A 114 -8.80 -9.99 -2.42
C GLU A 114 -10.17 -9.80 -1.77
N GLU A 115 -10.24 -9.87 -0.44
CA GLU A 115 -11.47 -9.64 0.34
C GLU A 115 -11.95 -8.19 0.29
N MET A 116 -11.03 -7.23 0.20
CA MET A 116 -11.33 -5.80 0.32
C MET A 116 -11.53 -5.09 -1.02
N VAL A 117 -11.00 -5.61 -2.12
CA VAL A 117 -11.10 -4.95 -3.42
C VAL A 117 -12.54 -5.03 -3.96
N SER A 118 -13.15 -3.87 -4.22
CA SER A 118 -14.47 -3.81 -4.86
C SER A 118 -14.34 -4.23 -6.33
N ARG A 119 -15.16 -5.21 -6.73
CA ARG A 119 -15.23 -5.66 -8.13
C ARG A 119 -15.83 -4.57 -9.02
N GLU A 120 -16.78 -3.80 -8.49
CA GLU A 120 -17.40 -2.67 -9.18
C GLU A 120 -16.39 -1.55 -9.45
N GLU A 121 -15.63 -1.12 -8.44
CA GLU A 121 -14.58 -0.10 -8.61
C GLU A 121 -13.46 -0.60 -9.53
N PHE A 122 -13.10 -1.88 -9.44
CA PHE A 122 -12.13 -2.48 -10.34
C PHE A 122 -12.60 -2.45 -11.80
N SER A 123 -13.83 -2.88 -12.09
CA SER A 123 -14.40 -2.81 -13.43
C SER A 123 -14.54 -1.36 -13.92
N ALA A 124 -14.91 -0.41 -13.04
CA ALA A 124 -14.98 1.00 -13.40
C ALA A 124 -13.60 1.58 -13.74
N ALA A 125 -12.57 1.23 -12.96
CA ALA A 125 -11.18 1.61 -13.23
C ALA A 125 -10.70 1.07 -14.59
N VAL A 126 -10.93 -0.21 -14.88
CA VAL A 126 -10.59 -0.81 -16.20
C VAL A 126 -11.28 -0.06 -17.34
N ASN A 127 -12.58 0.21 -17.20
CA ASN A 127 -13.35 0.93 -18.21
C ASN A 127 -12.87 2.38 -18.42
N ALA A 128 -12.50 3.08 -17.35
CA ALA A 128 -11.93 4.43 -17.44
C ALA A 128 -10.59 4.41 -18.19
N ILE A 129 -9.73 3.43 -17.91
CA ILE A 129 -8.43 3.28 -18.59
C ILE A 129 -8.62 2.98 -20.09
N LEU A 130 -9.54 2.08 -20.44
CA LEU A 130 -9.81 1.71 -21.84
C LEU A 130 -10.33 2.88 -22.68
N LYS A 131 -11.05 3.83 -22.07
CA LYS A 131 -11.64 5.00 -22.76
C LYS A 131 -10.73 6.22 -22.79
N ALA A 132 -9.61 6.20 -22.06
CA ALA A 132 -8.76 7.35 -21.88
C ALA A 132 -7.99 7.70 -23.17
N LYS A 133 -7.88 9.01 -23.45
CA LYS A 133 -6.99 9.51 -24.51
C LYS A 133 -5.52 9.43 -24.10
N ARG A 134 -5.24 9.71 -22.83
CA ARG A 134 -3.90 9.60 -22.21
C ARG A 134 -4.03 8.93 -20.85
N VAL A 135 -3.03 8.10 -20.54
CA VAL A 135 -2.91 7.45 -19.23
C VAL A 135 -1.71 8.03 -18.50
N TYR A 136 -1.95 8.76 -17.43
CA TYR A 136 -0.89 9.23 -16.54
C TYR A 136 -0.76 8.30 -15.35
N ILE A 137 0.48 7.96 -14.97
CA ILE A 137 0.76 7.06 -13.85
C ILE A 137 1.65 7.78 -12.85
N LEU A 138 1.12 8.10 -11.68
CA LEU A 138 1.81 8.83 -10.61
C LEU A 138 2.29 7.83 -9.55
N GLY A 139 3.60 7.66 -9.41
CA GLY A 139 4.19 6.84 -8.36
C GLY A 139 5.61 7.29 -8.08
N VAL A 140 5.90 7.66 -6.83
CA VAL A 140 7.22 8.20 -6.43
C VAL A 140 7.76 7.43 -5.23
N ARG A 141 9.08 7.44 -5.05
CA ARG A 141 9.77 6.78 -3.93
C ARG A 141 9.53 5.26 -3.97
N SER A 142 9.20 4.62 -2.85
CA SER A 142 9.10 3.16 -2.73
C SER A 142 8.08 2.52 -3.67
N VAL A 143 7.07 3.26 -4.16
CA VAL A 143 6.03 2.75 -5.05
C VAL A 143 6.33 2.96 -6.53
N GLU A 144 7.43 3.63 -6.87
CA GLU A 144 7.88 3.86 -8.24
C GLU A 144 7.98 2.57 -9.09
N PRO A 145 8.44 1.42 -8.55
CA PRO A 145 8.44 0.16 -9.30
C PRO A 145 7.05 -0.25 -9.79
N LEU A 146 5.98 0.01 -9.04
CA LEU A 146 4.61 -0.30 -9.46
C LEU A 146 4.17 0.55 -10.65
N ALA A 147 4.49 1.85 -10.61
CA ALA A 147 4.15 2.78 -11.69
C ALA A 147 4.89 2.44 -12.99
N ASN A 148 6.20 2.15 -12.88
CA ASN A 148 7.01 1.74 -14.02
C ASN A 148 6.58 0.39 -14.60
N PHE A 149 6.29 -0.60 -13.74
CA PHE A 149 5.83 -1.91 -14.17
C PHE A 149 4.48 -1.83 -14.90
N LEU A 150 3.51 -1.09 -14.36
CA LEU A 150 2.24 -0.85 -15.05
C LEU A 150 2.46 -0.10 -16.37
N GLY A 151 3.25 0.97 -16.36
CA GLY A 151 3.55 1.76 -17.54
C GLY A 151 4.19 0.96 -18.66
N TYR A 152 5.12 0.06 -18.34
CA TYR A 152 5.76 -0.85 -19.29
C TYR A 152 4.72 -1.66 -20.09
N TYR A 153 3.78 -2.31 -19.41
CA TYR A 153 2.76 -3.11 -20.09
C TYR A 153 1.69 -2.28 -20.78
N LEU A 154 1.28 -1.14 -20.18
CA LEU A 154 0.31 -0.26 -20.84
C LEU A 154 0.85 0.31 -22.15
N ASN A 155 2.16 0.52 -22.31
CA ASN A 155 2.74 0.99 -23.57
C ASN A 155 2.57 0.02 -24.75
N TYR A 156 2.37 -1.29 -24.50
CA TYR A 156 2.04 -2.23 -25.57
C TYR A 156 0.59 -2.11 -26.05
N MET A 157 -0.27 -1.51 -25.22
CA MET A 157 -1.71 -1.43 -25.43
C MET A 157 -2.19 -0.02 -25.76
N PHE A 158 -1.44 1.01 -25.38
CA PHE A 158 -1.79 2.42 -25.56
C PHE A 158 -0.60 3.21 -26.08
N ASN A 159 -0.88 4.16 -26.98
CA ASN A 159 0.16 4.99 -27.60
C ASN A 159 0.57 6.20 -26.74
N ASN A 160 -0.13 6.48 -25.63
CA ASN A 160 0.05 7.73 -24.88
C ASN A 160 0.00 7.50 -23.36
N VAL A 161 1.00 6.75 -22.88
CA VAL A 161 1.20 6.46 -21.45
C VAL A 161 2.33 7.34 -20.91
N HIS A 162 2.08 8.03 -19.81
CA HIS A 162 3.03 8.92 -19.17
C HIS A 162 3.28 8.46 -17.74
N VAL A 163 4.41 7.78 -17.52
CA VAL A 163 4.89 7.48 -16.16
C VAL A 163 5.54 8.73 -15.59
N VAL A 164 5.01 9.21 -14.46
CA VAL A 164 5.52 10.36 -13.72
C VAL A 164 6.08 9.84 -12.40
N SER A 165 7.34 9.39 -12.45
CA SER A 165 8.10 8.84 -11.33
C SER A 165 9.49 9.49 -11.21
N GLY A 166 10.19 9.31 -10.08
CA GLY A 166 11.55 9.82 -9.90
C GLY A 166 11.72 11.34 -9.75
N PHE A 167 10.66 12.14 -9.90
CA PHE A 167 10.74 13.61 -9.93
C PHE A 167 10.48 14.28 -8.58
N GLY A 168 11.04 15.50 -8.43
CA GLY A 168 10.69 16.43 -7.36
C GLY A 168 9.26 16.95 -7.49
N ALA A 169 8.75 17.63 -6.45
CA ALA A 169 7.36 18.08 -6.43
C ALA A 169 7.01 19.06 -7.58
N GLY A 170 7.93 19.94 -7.98
CA GLY A 170 7.70 20.91 -9.07
C GLY A 170 7.60 20.23 -10.44
N GLU A 171 8.57 19.38 -10.76
CA GLU A 171 8.64 18.64 -12.03
C GLU A 171 7.42 17.73 -12.26
N MET A 172 6.83 17.16 -11.21
CA MET A 172 5.57 16.41 -11.32
C MET A 172 4.45 17.27 -11.94
N PHE A 173 4.29 18.51 -11.46
CA PHE A 173 3.24 19.41 -11.95
C PHE A 173 3.47 19.82 -13.40
N GLU A 174 4.71 20.03 -13.81
CA GLU A 174 5.05 20.31 -15.22
C GLU A 174 4.65 19.16 -16.15
N LYS A 175 4.75 17.91 -15.71
CA LYS A 175 4.34 16.73 -16.51
C LYS A 175 2.83 16.57 -16.61
N ILE A 176 2.08 16.96 -15.57
CA ILE A 176 0.62 16.78 -15.51
C ILE A 176 -0.15 18.06 -15.88
N VAL A 177 0.52 19.18 -16.17
CA VAL A 177 -0.12 20.49 -16.41
C VAL A 177 -1.20 20.44 -17.49
N SER A 178 -1.04 19.58 -18.50
CA SER A 178 -1.96 19.46 -19.65
C SER A 178 -3.08 18.44 -19.47
N VAL A 179 -3.18 17.78 -18.30
CA VAL A 179 -4.24 16.81 -17.98
C VAL A 179 -5.61 17.49 -18.09
N ASN A 180 -6.59 16.77 -18.65
CA ASN A 180 -7.97 17.22 -18.77
C ASN A 180 -8.98 16.05 -18.68
N SER A 181 -10.26 16.34 -18.90
CA SER A 181 -11.37 15.38 -18.78
C SER A 181 -11.37 14.20 -19.75
N SER A 182 -10.49 14.20 -20.76
CA SER A 182 -10.34 13.05 -21.67
C SER A 182 -9.30 12.04 -21.18
N ASP A 183 -8.64 12.32 -20.05
CA ASP A 183 -7.51 11.53 -19.56
C ASP A 183 -7.88 10.74 -18.30
N VAL A 184 -7.10 9.70 -18.03
CA VAL A 184 -7.13 8.97 -16.77
C VAL A 184 -5.80 9.13 -16.04
N VAL A 185 -5.87 9.20 -14.73
CA VAL A 185 -4.69 9.24 -13.85
C VAL A 185 -4.74 8.10 -12.87
N ILE A 186 -3.72 7.26 -12.88
CA ILE A 186 -3.54 6.15 -11.94
C ILE A 186 -2.48 6.60 -10.93
N ALA A 187 -2.84 6.71 -9.65
CA ALA A 187 -1.96 7.20 -8.61
C ALA A 187 -1.72 6.13 -7.54
N PHE A 188 -0.46 5.98 -7.13
CA PHE A 188 -0.06 5.07 -6.06
C PHE A 188 0.36 5.85 -4.81
N SER A 189 -0.24 5.54 -3.67
CA SER A 189 0.23 6.09 -2.39
C SER A 189 -0.15 5.21 -1.23
N PHE A 190 0.85 4.87 -0.42
CA PHE A 190 0.72 4.06 0.78
C PHE A 190 1.41 4.78 1.97
N PRO A 191 1.09 4.41 3.22
CA PRO A 191 1.80 4.89 4.40
C PRO A 191 3.32 4.76 4.24
N ARG A 192 4.12 5.81 4.41
CA ARG A 192 3.77 7.20 4.76
C ARG A 192 3.41 7.98 3.49
N TYR A 193 2.14 8.36 3.37
CA TYR A 193 1.57 8.93 2.14
C TYR A 193 2.41 10.08 1.56
N SER A 194 2.74 9.95 0.28
CA SER A 194 3.41 11.01 -0.47
C SER A 194 2.47 12.20 -0.67
N SER A 195 2.82 13.34 -0.05
CA SER A 195 2.07 14.58 -0.24
C SER A 195 2.14 15.06 -1.69
N THR A 196 3.25 14.80 -2.38
CA THR A 196 3.44 15.09 -3.80
C THR A 196 2.43 14.33 -4.65
N THR A 197 2.34 13.00 -4.50
CA THR A 197 1.35 12.21 -5.27
C THR A 197 -0.07 12.61 -4.95
N THR A 198 -0.37 12.85 -3.67
CA THR A 198 -1.73 13.25 -3.24
C THR A 198 -2.14 14.58 -3.85
N LYS A 199 -1.25 15.59 -3.85
CA LYS A 199 -1.51 16.89 -4.46
C LYS A 199 -1.62 16.79 -5.99
N GLY A 200 -0.78 15.98 -6.63
CA GLY A 200 -0.86 15.72 -8.08
C GLY A 200 -2.19 15.08 -8.47
N ALA A 201 -2.62 14.03 -7.75
CA ALA A 201 -3.91 13.39 -7.95
C ALA A 201 -5.08 14.40 -7.79
N LYS A 202 -5.05 15.22 -6.73
CA LYS A 202 -6.05 16.27 -6.50
C LYS A 202 -6.09 17.31 -7.63
N TYR A 203 -4.93 17.73 -8.13
CA TYR A 203 -4.85 18.63 -9.28
C TYR A 203 -5.49 18.00 -10.52
N CYS A 204 -5.11 16.77 -10.87
CA CYS A 204 -5.65 16.07 -12.03
C CYS A 204 -7.18 15.92 -11.96
N ARG A 205 -7.70 15.58 -10.78
CA ARG A 205 -9.14 15.53 -10.55
C ARG A 205 -9.81 16.89 -10.75
N SER A 206 -9.20 17.96 -10.23
CA SER A 206 -9.72 19.32 -10.42
C SER A 206 -9.68 19.79 -11.89
N ALA A 207 -8.77 19.23 -12.69
CA ALA A 207 -8.72 19.42 -14.15
C ALA A 207 -9.73 18.56 -14.92
N GLY A 208 -10.56 17.76 -14.23
CA GLY A 208 -11.64 16.96 -14.77
C GLY A 208 -11.24 15.54 -15.20
N ALA A 209 -9.97 15.15 -15.07
CA ALA A 209 -9.55 13.79 -15.38
C ALA A 209 -10.14 12.79 -14.39
N THR A 210 -10.39 11.56 -14.86
CA THR A 210 -10.79 10.47 -13.96
C THR A 210 -9.56 9.98 -13.18
N VAL A 211 -9.63 9.97 -11.86
CA VAL A 211 -8.50 9.57 -11.00
C VAL A 211 -8.78 8.23 -10.33
N ILE A 212 -7.90 7.27 -10.56
CA ILE A 212 -7.88 5.94 -9.94
C ILE A 212 -6.76 5.91 -8.91
N GLY A 213 -7.10 5.68 -7.64
CA GLY A 213 -6.14 5.54 -6.55
C GLY A 213 -5.89 4.09 -6.20
N ILE A 214 -4.62 3.68 -6.14
CA ILE A 214 -4.20 2.39 -5.60
C ILE A 214 -3.50 2.67 -4.26
N THR A 215 -4.17 2.30 -3.17
CA THR A 215 -3.82 2.70 -1.79
C THR A 215 -4.33 1.67 -0.77
N ASP A 216 -4.03 1.86 0.52
CA ASP A 216 -4.42 0.94 1.60
C ASP A 216 -5.80 1.23 2.22
N SER A 217 -6.34 2.42 1.99
CA SER A 217 -7.62 2.85 2.57
C SER A 217 -8.34 3.89 1.69
N LYS A 218 -9.68 3.79 1.60
CA LYS A 218 -10.51 4.82 0.95
C LYS A 218 -10.43 6.16 1.67
N LEU A 219 -10.17 6.12 2.97
CA LEU A 219 -10.03 7.30 3.83
C LEU A 219 -8.60 7.87 3.82
N SER A 220 -7.67 7.26 3.05
CA SER A 220 -6.33 7.81 2.91
C SER A 220 -6.37 9.19 2.22
N PRO A 221 -5.30 10.01 2.35
CA PRO A 221 -5.21 11.28 1.64
C PRO A 221 -5.40 11.12 0.12
N LEU A 222 -4.84 10.03 -0.45
CA LEU A 222 -5.03 9.71 -1.85
C LEU A 222 -6.45 9.21 -2.12
N GLY A 223 -6.97 8.25 -1.33
CA GLY A 223 -8.29 7.68 -1.53
C GLY A 223 -9.40 8.73 -1.54
N SER A 224 -9.30 9.74 -0.67
CA SER A 224 -10.24 10.87 -0.62
C SER A 224 -10.17 11.80 -1.85
N SER A 225 -9.10 11.69 -2.64
CA SER A 225 -8.81 12.52 -3.81
C SER A 225 -9.06 11.79 -5.14
N CYS A 226 -9.68 10.59 -5.13
CA CYS A 226 -9.90 9.76 -6.31
C CYS A 226 -11.40 9.56 -6.61
N ASP A 227 -11.71 9.18 -7.85
CA ASP A 227 -13.05 8.79 -8.29
C ASP A 227 -13.27 7.29 -8.12
N HIS A 228 -12.20 6.49 -8.27
CA HIS A 228 -12.17 5.06 -7.99
C HIS A 228 -11.00 4.72 -7.09
N VAL A 229 -11.20 3.85 -6.10
CA VAL A 229 -10.15 3.43 -5.17
C VAL A 229 -10.00 1.92 -5.18
N LEU A 230 -8.83 1.42 -5.59
CA LEU A 230 -8.49 0.01 -5.51
C LEU A 230 -7.65 -0.21 -4.26
N ILE A 231 -8.23 -0.90 -3.28
CA ILE A 231 -7.58 -1.17 -2.00
C ILE A 231 -6.56 -2.30 -2.16
N ALA A 232 -5.36 -2.08 -1.65
CA ALA A 232 -4.31 -3.09 -1.54
C ALA A 232 -3.58 -2.99 -0.19
N LYS A 233 -3.31 -4.12 0.46
CA LYS A 233 -2.52 -4.14 1.69
C LYS A 233 -1.03 -4.00 1.38
N SER A 234 -0.40 -3.03 2.02
CA SER A 234 1.04 -2.72 1.85
C SER A 234 1.72 -2.46 3.20
N ASP A 235 1.13 -2.97 4.27
CA ASP A 235 1.68 -2.84 5.62
C ASP A 235 3.06 -3.49 5.74
N MET A 236 3.84 -2.96 6.66
CA MET A 236 5.23 -3.34 6.88
C MET A 236 5.39 -4.82 7.26
N VAL A 237 6.28 -5.50 6.54
CA VAL A 237 6.75 -6.85 6.89
C VAL A 237 8.03 -6.77 7.71
N SER A 238 8.97 -5.90 7.33
CA SER A 238 10.25 -5.67 8.01
C SER A 238 10.65 -4.18 7.96
N LEU A 239 11.76 -3.78 7.33
CA LEU A 239 12.09 -2.37 7.04
C LEU A 239 11.25 -1.80 5.88
N VAL A 240 10.86 -2.68 4.96
CA VAL A 240 10.20 -2.31 3.72
C VAL A 240 8.72 -2.66 3.77
N ASP A 241 7.92 -1.77 3.18
CA ASP A 241 6.51 -2.03 2.91
C ASP A 241 6.42 -3.10 1.81
N SER A 242 5.50 -4.05 1.97
CA SER A 242 5.30 -5.06 0.93
C SER A 242 4.55 -4.45 -0.25
N LEU A 243 5.08 -4.63 -1.46
CA LEU A 243 4.44 -4.22 -2.70
C LEU A 243 3.74 -5.39 -3.40
N VAL A 244 3.72 -6.59 -2.81
CA VAL A 244 3.21 -7.81 -3.48
C VAL A 244 1.72 -7.72 -3.77
N ALA A 245 0.90 -7.32 -2.80
CA ALA A 245 -0.53 -7.18 -3.04
C ALA A 245 -0.89 -5.99 -3.95
N PRO A 246 -0.25 -4.79 -3.82
CA PRO A 246 -0.38 -3.73 -4.81
C PRO A 246 0.02 -4.16 -6.23
N LEU A 247 1.12 -4.91 -6.38
CA LEU A 247 1.54 -5.47 -7.66
C LEU A 247 0.54 -6.49 -8.20
N SER A 248 -0.12 -7.26 -7.33
CA SER A 248 -1.18 -8.19 -7.73
C SER A 248 -2.41 -7.46 -8.29
N ILE A 249 -2.78 -6.30 -7.73
CA ILE A 249 -3.80 -5.42 -8.32
C ILE A 249 -3.35 -4.87 -9.68
N VAL A 250 -2.09 -4.46 -9.81
CA VAL A 250 -1.50 -4.03 -11.10
C VAL A 250 -1.56 -5.15 -12.14
N ASN A 251 -1.18 -6.38 -11.77
CA ASN A 251 -1.28 -7.55 -12.64
C ASN A 251 -2.73 -7.79 -13.09
N ALA A 252 -3.69 -7.72 -12.17
CA ALA A 252 -5.10 -7.88 -12.49
C ALA A 252 -5.57 -6.81 -13.49
N LEU A 253 -5.18 -5.54 -13.30
CA LEU A 253 -5.49 -4.46 -14.25
C LEU A 253 -4.91 -4.75 -15.63
N ILE A 254 -3.63 -5.14 -15.72
CA ILE A 254 -2.97 -5.48 -16.99
C ILE A 254 -3.72 -6.60 -17.70
N VAL A 255 -4.04 -7.69 -17.00
CA VAL A 255 -4.76 -8.85 -17.56
C VAL A 255 -6.16 -8.44 -18.06
N ALA A 256 -6.90 -7.69 -17.25
CA ALA A 256 -8.26 -7.26 -17.61
C ALA A 256 -8.28 -6.32 -18.82
N ILE A 257 -7.30 -5.40 -18.91
CA ILE A 257 -7.15 -4.49 -20.05
C ILE A 257 -6.71 -5.26 -21.30
N ALA A 258 -5.72 -6.14 -21.17
CA ALA A 258 -5.19 -6.95 -22.27
C ALA A 258 -6.27 -7.82 -22.90
N ALA A 259 -7.14 -8.44 -22.09
CA ALA A 259 -8.28 -9.21 -22.57
C ALA A 259 -9.23 -8.39 -23.47
N GLN A 260 -9.38 -7.08 -23.20
CA GLN A 260 -10.23 -6.19 -23.99
C GLN A 260 -9.52 -5.58 -25.21
N LYS A 261 -8.19 -5.67 -25.27
CA LYS A 261 -7.36 -5.16 -26.36
C LYS A 261 -6.59 -6.25 -27.10
N GLU A 262 -7.05 -7.50 -27.00
CA GLU A 262 -6.40 -8.70 -27.53
C GLU A 262 -5.91 -8.51 -28.97
N LYS A 263 -6.79 -8.07 -29.88
CA LYS A 263 -6.46 -7.87 -31.29
C LYS A 263 -5.34 -6.85 -31.54
N GLU A 264 -5.31 -5.77 -30.77
CA GLU A 264 -4.31 -4.72 -30.90
C GLU A 264 -2.98 -5.21 -30.31
N LEU A 265 -3.04 -5.85 -29.14
CA LEU A 265 -1.88 -6.41 -28.46
C LEU A 265 -1.20 -7.51 -29.27
N SER A 266 -1.96 -8.44 -29.87
CA SER A 266 -1.43 -9.49 -30.74
C SER A 266 -0.70 -8.90 -31.96
N LYS A 267 -1.20 -7.80 -32.54
CA LYS A 267 -0.52 -7.11 -33.63
C LYS A 267 0.78 -6.45 -33.16
N THR A 268 0.74 -5.78 -32.01
CA THR A 268 1.93 -5.18 -31.40
C THR A 268 3.01 -6.22 -31.14
N PHE A 269 2.66 -7.36 -30.54
CA PHE A 269 3.62 -8.42 -30.25
C PHE A 269 4.13 -9.13 -31.51
N ALA A 270 3.29 -9.41 -32.51
CA ALA A 270 3.77 -9.97 -33.77
C ALA A 270 4.80 -9.06 -34.45
N ASN A 271 4.62 -7.73 -34.38
CA ASN A 271 5.62 -6.80 -34.89
C ASN A 271 6.88 -6.73 -34.00
N LEU A 272 6.73 -6.81 -32.68
CA LEU A 272 7.87 -6.83 -31.76
C LEU A 272 8.71 -8.11 -31.90
N GLU A 273 8.09 -9.27 -32.08
CA GLU A 273 8.80 -10.53 -32.34
C GLU A 273 9.68 -10.41 -33.59
N ARG A 274 9.14 -9.83 -34.67
CA ARG A 274 9.92 -9.55 -35.88
C ARG A 274 11.10 -8.62 -35.61
N ILE A 275 10.90 -7.56 -34.81
CA ILE A 275 11.97 -6.62 -34.44
C ILE A 275 13.00 -7.32 -33.54
N TRP A 276 12.57 -8.09 -32.56
CA TRP A 276 13.46 -8.80 -31.64
C TRP A 276 14.30 -9.86 -32.36
N GLU A 277 13.75 -10.51 -33.38
CA GLU A 277 14.48 -11.42 -34.25
C GLU A 277 15.49 -10.68 -35.14
N GLU A 278 15.09 -9.54 -35.73
CA GLU A 278 15.95 -8.72 -36.59
C GLU A 278 17.14 -8.11 -35.84
N TYR A 279 16.97 -7.81 -34.56
CA TYR A 279 17.97 -7.14 -33.71
C TYR A 279 18.57 -8.03 -32.61
N ASP A 280 18.33 -9.35 -32.64
CA ASP A 280 18.85 -10.35 -31.69
C ASP A 280 18.66 -9.94 -30.20
N VAL A 281 17.47 -9.44 -29.86
CA VAL A 281 17.17 -8.96 -28.49
C VAL A 281 17.14 -10.09 -27.46
N TYR A 282 16.80 -11.31 -27.89
CA TYR A 282 16.85 -12.51 -27.05
C TYR A 282 17.88 -13.49 -27.59
N GLU A 283 18.58 -14.18 -26.68
CA GLU A 283 19.46 -15.27 -27.07
C GLU A 283 18.65 -16.35 -27.81
N LYS A 284 19.05 -16.66 -29.04
CA LYS A 284 18.54 -17.80 -29.78
C LYS A 284 18.91 -19.06 -28.98
N ARG A 285 17.92 -19.89 -28.65
CA ARG A 285 18.19 -21.19 -28.05
C ARG A 285 19.18 -21.93 -28.94
N VAL A 286 20.35 -22.21 -28.41
CA VAL A 286 21.28 -23.15 -29.02
C VAL A 286 20.68 -24.52 -28.79
N ASP A 287 20.03 -25.08 -29.80
CA ASP A 287 19.61 -26.48 -29.76
C ASP A 287 20.87 -27.33 -29.61
N GLY A 288 21.00 -27.98 -28.44
CA GLY A 288 22.06 -28.93 -28.11
C GLY A 288 21.66 -30.36 -28.42
#